data_AF-A0A8J2FS47-F1
#
_entry.id   AF-A0A8J2FS47-F1
#
_cell.length_a   1.000
_cell.length_b   1.000
_cell.length_c   1.000
_cell.angle_alpha   90.00
_cell.angle_beta   90.00
_cell.angle_gamma   90.00
#
_symmetry.space_group_name_H-M   'P 1'
#
loop_
_entity.id
_entity.type
_entity.pdbx_description
1 polymer ?
#
loop_
_entity_poly.entity_id
_entity_poly.type
_entity_poly.pdbx_seq_one_letter_code
_entity_poly.pdbx_strand_id
1 'polypeptide(L)'
;MQAEPLPEPQFPSPTPAPRSSLRILCRIRFPTELLSELEAVLGVSLALRSVPTGEALLEQARKEPWDLYTLTDREVWRWRKLALLRPLPRSFRAHPPPVNSLFVQHYFDPYNRFAWPFGWCPLGIAYRPDKVSPPLEHWKDLRRFGLQFRPPQDAILAQALYLALYGRPKETLETTVRQWQKKAAEVDLPIAVDEISLLELGLSPQAAWKLLVPKEGSWISLYHWAVASNSPAPETAASFVQAASEPKRAARLASENRLAVVSEEARKYVPLTLAQDPHLYPPPTILDRCVFARPDLMG
;
A
#
# COMPACT_ATOMS: atom_id res chain seq x y z
N MET A 1 12.97 27.09 1.05
CA MET A 1 13.65 26.57 2.25
C MET A 1 13.81 25.07 2.08
N GLN A 2 15.04 24.59 1.93
CA GLN A 2 15.32 23.15 2.00
C GLN A 2 15.12 22.72 3.46
N ALA A 3 14.24 21.75 3.72
CA ALA A 3 14.06 21.20 5.05
C ALA A 3 15.36 20.51 5.47
N GLU A 4 15.91 20.88 6.63
CA GLU A 4 17.07 20.19 7.20
C GLU A 4 16.78 18.69 7.35
N PRO A 5 17.75 17.82 7.06
CA PRO A 5 17.58 16.39 7.29
C PRO A 5 17.36 16.13 8.78
N LEU A 6 16.25 15.47 9.12
CA LEU A 6 15.98 15.02 10.49
C LEU A 6 17.20 14.24 11.02
N PRO A 7 17.64 14.48 12.27
CA PRO A 7 18.76 13.75 12.87
C PRO A 7 18.49 12.24 12.81
N GLU A 8 19.51 11.48 12.43
CA GLU A 8 19.36 10.03 12.32
C GLU A 8 19.06 9.42 13.70
N PRO A 9 17.97 8.64 13.85
CA PRO A 9 17.70 7.96 15.10
C PRO A 9 18.88 7.03 15.43
N GLN A 10 19.38 7.08 16.65
CA GLN A 10 20.31 6.07 17.14
C GLN A 10 19.51 4.80 17.43
N PHE A 11 19.75 3.75 16.63
CA PHE A 11 19.10 2.46 16.82
C PHE A 11 19.94 1.60 17.79
N PRO A 12 19.31 0.77 18.63
CA PRO A 12 20.04 -0.21 19.42
C PRO A 12 20.91 -1.08 18.49
N SER A 13 22.13 -1.36 18.93
CA SER A 13 23.07 -2.20 18.17
C SER A 13 22.41 -3.55 17.86
N PRO A 14 22.46 -4.02 16.61
CA PRO A 14 21.92 -5.32 16.26
C PRO A 14 22.60 -6.41 17.10
N THR A 15 21.85 -7.45 17.47
CA THR A 15 22.45 -8.60 18.13
C THR A 15 23.28 -9.34 17.07
N PRO A 16 24.60 -9.54 17.26
CA PRO A 16 25.50 -9.99 16.19
C PRO A 16 25.33 -11.46 15.77
N ALA A 17 24.41 -12.21 16.36
CA ALA A 17 24.16 -13.60 16.00
C ALA A 17 23.11 -13.70 14.88
N PRO A 18 23.33 -14.53 13.83
CA PRO A 18 22.29 -14.82 12.85
C PRO A 18 21.09 -15.44 13.56
N ARG A 19 19.95 -14.74 13.51
CA ARG A 19 18.70 -15.27 14.05
C ARG A 19 18.18 -16.38 13.14
N SER A 20 17.68 -17.45 13.74
CA SER A 20 16.97 -18.53 13.07
C SER A 20 15.53 -18.16 12.67
N SER A 21 15.09 -16.92 12.96
CA SER A 21 13.74 -16.46 12.64
C SER A 21 13.65 -14.95 12.37
N LEU A 22 12.72 -14.57 11.49
CA LEU A 22 12.27 -13.18 11.28
C LEU A 22 10.80 -13.03 11.64
N ARG A 23 10.45 -11.89 12.24
CA ARG A 23 9.07 -11.52 12.55
C ARG A 23 8.57 -10.46 11.58
N ILE A 24 7.52 -10.79 10.84
CA ILE A 24 6.95 -9.90 9.82
C ILE A 24 5.55 -9.50 10.27
N LEU A 25 5.32 -8.20 10.41
CA LEU A 25 4.01 -7.63 10.70
C LEU A 25 3.45 -7.00 9.43
N CYS A 26 2.34 -7.53 8.92
CA CYS A 26 1.84 -7.17 7.60
C CYS A 26 0.32 -7.01 7.53
N ARG A 27 -0.16 -6.47 6.41
CA ARG A 27 -1.59 -6.44 6.05
C ARG A 27 -1.90 -7.18 4.76
N ILE A 28 -0.88 -7.81 4.18
CA ILE A 28 -1.00 -8.56 2.93
C ILE A 28 -1.18 -10.05 3.22
N ARG A 29 -1.77 -10.75 2.26
CA ARG A 29 -1.82 -12.21 2.22
C ARG A 29 -0.50 -12.77 1.72
N PHE A 30 -0.08 -13.85 2.35
CA PHE A 30 1.11 -14.60 1.97
C PHE A 30 0.69 -16.01 1.54
N PRO A 31 0.95 -16.42 0.27
CA PRO A 31 0.77 -17.80 -0.14
C PRO A 31 1.68 -18.70 0.70
N THR A 32 1.14 -19.80 1.23
CA THR A 32 1.89 -20.71 2.11
C THR A 32 3.16 -21.24 1.45
N GLU A 33 3.09 -21.60 0.16
CA GLU A 33 4.24 -22.15 -0.54
C GLU A 33 5.29 -21.08 -0.85
N LEU A 34 4.89 -19.81 -1.01
CA LEU A 34 5.85 -18.70 -1.14
C LEU A 34 6.59 -18.47 0.18
N LEU A 35 5.89 -18.61 1.31
CA LEU A 35 6.50 -18.49 2.62
C LEU A 35 7.55 -19.59 2.83
N SER A 36 7.20 -20.85 2.56
CA SER A 36 8.13 -21.98 2.68
C SER A 36 9.32 -21.88 1.72
N GLU A 37 9.11 -21.38 0.51
CA GLU A 37 10.19 -21.10 -0.44
C GLU A 37 11.15 -20.04 0.10
N LEU A 38 10.63 -18.95 0.67
CA LEU A 38 11.45 -17.89 1.28
C LEU A 38 12.22 -18.40 2.50
N GLU A 39 11.61 -19.23 3.36
CA GLU A 39 12.28 -19.88 4.47
C GLU A 39 13.46 -20.75 4.00
N ALA A 40 13.24 -21.56 2.96
CA ALA A 40 14.27 -22.44 2.40
C ALA A 40 15.44 -21.65 1.79
N VAL A 41 15.15 -20.58 1.03
CA VAL A 41 16.18 -19.75 0.38
C VAL A 41 16.98 -18.94 1.41
N LEU A 42 16.34 -18.49 2.48
CA LEU A 42 16.99 -17.64 3.50
C LEU A 42 17.64 -18.45 4.63
N GLY A 43 17.25 -19.72 4.82
CA GLY A 43 17.72 -20.53 5.94
C GLY A 43 17.22 -20.04 7.30
N VAL A 44 16.07 -19.34 7.33
CA VAL A 44 15.44 -18.80 8.55
C VAL A 44 13.95 -19.12 8.53
N SER A 45 13.34 -19.25 9.70
CA SER A 45 11.88 -19.35 9.84
C SER A 45 11.21 -17.97 9.77
N LEU A 46 9.99 -17.91 9.26
CA LEU A 46 9.25 -16.67 9.06
C LEU A 46 7.97 -16.67 9.90
N ALA A 47 7.95 -15.85 10.96
CA ALA A 47 6.79 -15.65 11.82
C ALA A 47 5.96 -14.46 11.32
N LEU A 48 4.91 -14.74 10.56
CA LEU A 48 3.98 -13.74 10.06
C LEU A 48 2.89 -13.40 11.09
N ARG A 49 2.60 -12.10 11.26
CA ARG A 49 1.36 -11.63 11.87
C ARG A 49 0.65 -10.69 10.90
N SER A 50 -0.55 -11.08 10.46
CA SER A 50 -1.42 -10.22 9.68
C SER A 50 -2.37 -9.43 10.58
N VAL A 51 -2.62 -8.17 10.23
CA VAL A 51 -3.59 -7.29 10.89
C VAL A 51 -4.49 -6.58 9.86
N PRO A 52 -5.74 -6.26 10.20
CA PRO A 52 -6.72 -5.81 9.22
C PRO A 52 -6.59 -4.32 8.83
N THR A 53 -5.98 -3.48 9.68
CA THR A 53 -5.95 -2.02 9.49
C THR A 53 -4.56 -1.44 9.73
N GLY A 54 -4.32 -0.23 9.19
CA GLY A 54 -3.04 0.47 9.41
C GLY A 54 -2.87 0.91 10.86
N GLU A 55 -3.97 1.21 11.55
CA GLU A 55 -4.03 1.51 12.97
C GLU A 55 -3.62 0.31 13.82
N ALA A 56 -4.15 -0.89 13.52
CA ALA A 56 -3.76 -2.12 14.19
C ALA A 56 -2.28 -2.47 13.93
N LEU A 57 -1.78 -2.17 12.72
CA LEU A 57 -0.37 -2.31 12.38
C LEU A 57 0.51 -1.41 13.26
N LEU A 58 0.15 -0.13 13.39
CA LEU A 58 0.88 0.83 14.22
C LEU A 58 0.82 0.47 15.71
N GLU A 59 -0.34 0.05 16.20
CA GLU A 59 -0.49 -0.40 17.59
C GLU A 59 0.41 -1.60 17.88
N GLN A 60 0.42 -2.60 16.99
CA GLN A 60 1.21 -3.80 17.16
C GLN A 60 2.72 -3.54 17.03
N ALA A 61 3.12 -2.65 16.12
CA ALA A 61 4.52 -2.25 15.96
C ALA A 61 5.11 -1.61 17.23
N ARG A 62 4.28 -0.96 18.05
CA ARG A 62 4.69 -0.33 19.32
C ARG A 62 4.73 -1.27 20.51
N LYS A 63 4.05 -2.41 20.44
CA LYS A 63 3.92 -3.37 21.56
C LYS A 63 5.15 -4.26 21.73
N GLU A 64 5.83 -4.60 20.64
CA GLU A 64 6.94 -5.55 20.66
C GLU A 64 7.90 -5.36 19.48
N PRO A 65 9.12 -5.93 19.54
CA PRO A 65 10.07 -5.89 18.43
C PRO A 65 9.63 -6.71 17.22
N TRP A 66 9.85 -6.13 16.04
CA TRP A 66 9.58 -6.73 14.72
C TRP A 66 10.82 -6.63 13.84
N ASP A 67 10.90 -7.42 12.78
CA ASP A 67 11.98 -7.32 11.78
C ASP A 67 11.53 -6.52 10.55
N LEU A 68 10.32 -6.81 10.07
CA LEU A 68 9.80 -6.22 8.83
C LEU A 68 8.35 -5.77 8.98
N TYR A 69 8.02 -4.74 8.22
CA TYR A 69 6.67 -4.25 8.00
C TYR A 69 6.30 -4.28 6.52
N THR A 70 5.03 -4.52 6.22
CA THR A 70 4.45 -4.12 4.93
C THR A 70 3.69 -2.81 5.11
N LEU A 71 4.09 -1.77 4.39
CA LEU A 71 3.55 -0.41 4.54
C LEU A 71 3.12 0.16 3.19
N THR A 72 2.05 0.95 3.20
CA THR A 72 1.73 1.87 2.10
C THR A 72 2.70 3.05 2.07
N ASP A 73 2.79 3.78 0.96
CA ASP A 73 3.54 5.04 0.82
C ASP A 73 3.23 6.04 1.95
N ARG A 74 1.95 6.18 2.29
CA ARG A 74 1.46 7.08 3.33
C ARG A 74 1.92 6.63 4.72
N GLU A 75 1.92 5.33 4.98
CA GLU A 75 2.44 4.76 6.21
C GLU A 75 3.97 4.90 6.29
N VAL A 76 4.71 4.71 5.20
CA VAL A 76 6.17 4.98 5.17
C VAL A 76 6.44 6.42 5.55
N TRP A 77 5.74 7.39 4.94
CA TRP A 77 5.88 8.82 5.27
C TRP A 77 5.64 9.08 6.76
N ARG A 78 4.56 8.53 7.33
CA ARG A 78 4.20 8.72 8.74
C ARG A 78 5.20 8.03 9.68
N TRP A 79 5.59 6.81 9.38
CA TRP A 79 6.40 5.97 10.27
C TRP A 79 7.87 6.41 10.30
N ARG A 80 8.38 7.03 9.22
CA ARG A 80 9.67 7.74 9.25
C ARG A 80 9.68 8.87 10.28
N LYS A 81 8.62 9.69 10.33
CA LYS A 81 8.48 10.78 11.31
C LYS A 81 8.34 10.27 12.74
N LEU A 82 7.76 9.07 12.92
CA LEU A 82 7.64 8.41 14.20
C LEU A 82 8.90 7.62 14.61
N ALA A 83 9.97 7.64 13.81
CA ALA A 83 11.20 6.86 14.03
C ALA A 83 10.96 5.35 14.22
N LEU A 84 9.92 4.79 13.57
CA LEU A 84 9.60 3.36 13.61
C LEU A 84 10.33 2.56 12.54
N LEU A 85 11.03 3.23 11.63
CA LEU A 85 11.77 2.61 10.52
C LEU A 85 13.25 2.90 10.67
N ARG A 86 14.09 1.90 10.40
CA ARG A 86 15.53 2.13 10.20
C ARG A 86 15.87 2.19 8.72
N PRO A 87 16.97 2.87 8.35
CA PRO A 87 17.49 2.78 7.00
C PRO A 87 17.74 1.32 6.59
N LEU A 88 17.42 0.99 5.35
CA LEU A 88 17.82 -0.25 4.71
C LEU A 88 19.36 -0.38 4.82
N PRO A 89 19.86 -1.57 5.18
CA PRO A 89 21.30 -1.83 5.29
C PRO A 89 22.12 -1.36 4.10
N ARG A 90 23.40 -1.05 4.34
CA ARG A 90 24.31 -0.60 3.28
C ARG A 90 24.47 -1.66 2.18
N SER A 91 24.50 -2.94 2.56
CA SER A 91 24.53 -4.11 1.67
C SER A 91 23.38 -4.08 0.67
N PHE A 92 22.16 -3.84 1.15
CA PHE A 92 20.96 -3.69 0.32
C PHE A 92 21.07 -2.48 -0.61
N ARG A 93 21.48 -1.32 -0.09
CA ARG A 93 21.55 -0.08 -0.88
C ARG A 93 22.66 -0.10 -1.94
N ALA A 94 23.68 -0.93 -1.78
CA ALA A 94 24.69 -1.15 -2.80
C ALA A 94 24.16 -1.97 -3.99
N HIS A 95 23.19 -2.86 -3.75
CA HIS A 95 22.62 -3.77 -4.75
C HIS A 95 21.09 -3.90 -4.58
N PRO A 96 20.33 -2.82 -4.81
CA PRO A 96 18.88 -2.89 -4.67
C PRO A 96 18.27 -3.81 -5.74
N PRO A 97 17.16 -4.51 -5.44
CA PRO A 97 16.42 -5.30 -6.42
C PRO A 97 15.93 -4.46 -7.62
N PRO A 98 15.62 -5.07 -8.77
CA PRO A 98 15.11 -4.34 -9.92
C PRO A 98 13.72 -3.73 -9.63
N VAL A 99 13.56 -2.45 -9.97
CA VAL A 99 12.30 -1.70 -9.85
C VAL A 99 12.23 -0.67 -10.97
N ASN A 100 11.03 -0.42 -11.50
CA ASN A 100 10.81 0.66 -12.44
C ASN A 100 11.01 2.02 -11.73
N SER A 101 11.69 2.96 -12.40
CA SER A 101 12.00 4.28 -11.85
C SER A 101 10.76 5.09 -11.43
N LEU A 102 9.59 4.76 -11.99
CA LEU A 102 8.31 5.37 -11.61
C LEU A 102 7.89 5.09 -10.16
N PHE A 103 8.49 4.12 -9.46
CA PHE A 103 8.06 3.69 -8.12
C PHE A 103 9.06 4.02 -7.00
N VAL A 104 10.08 4.81 -7.32
CA VAL A 104 11.18 5.16 -6.40
C VAL A 104 11.33 6.68 -6.28
N GLN A 105 12.03 7.14 -5.24
CA GLN A 105 12.38 8.55 -4.99
C GLN A 105 11.18 9.50 -4.84
N HIS A 106 10.13 9.01 -4.18
CA HIS A 106 8.89 9.76 -3.97
C HIS A 106 8.84 10.48 -2.63
N TYR A 107 7.80 11.29 -2.43
CA TYR A 107 7.61 12.19 -1.27
C TYR A 107 7.77 11.51 0.12
N PHE A 108 7.44 10.22 0.21
CA PHE A 108 7.52 9.44 1.45
C PHE A 108 8.93 8.96 1.77
N ASP A 109 9.78 8.74 0.76
CA ASP A 109 11.17 8.30 0.90
C ASP A 109 12.02 8.76 -0.30
N PRO A 110 12.40 10.05 -0.36
CA PRO A 110 13.00 10.67 -1.55
C PRO A 110 14.33 10.04 -2.01
N TYR A 111 14.98 9.26 -1.15
CA TYR A 111 16.25 8.60 -1.42
C TYR A 111 16.16 7.06 -1.34
N ASN A 112 14.95 6.50 -1.27
CA ASN A 112 14.70 5.07 -1.05
C ASN A 112 15.53 4.46 0.09
N ARG A 113 15.64 5.23 1.17
CA ARG A 113 16.52 4.90 2.28
C ARG A 113 15.86 3.95 3.27
N PHE A 114 14.54 3.96 3.40
CA PHE A 114 13.79 3.27 4.46
C PHE A 114 12.87 2.17 3.96
N ALA A 115 12.39 2.27 2.72
CA ALA A 115 11.39 1.37 2.19
C ALA A 115 11.69 0.95 0.74
N TRP A 116 11.30 -0.29 0.39
CA TRP A 116 11.46 -0.84 -0.95
C TRP A 116 10.12 -1.34 -1.50
N PRO A 117 9.66 -0.86 -2.66
CA PRO A 117 8.33 -1.18 -3.17
C PRO A 117 8.27 -2.63 -3.69
N PHE A 118 7.11 -3.28 -3.54
CA PHE A 118 6.84 -4.59 -4.13
C PHE A 118 5.53 -4.65 -4.94
N GLY A 119 4.63 -3.68 -4.76
CA GLY A 119 3.38 -3.63 -5.49
C GLY A 119 2.74 -2.25 -5.46
N TRP A 120 1.75 -2.02 -6.32
CA TRP A 120 0.99 -0.78 -6.36
C TRP A 120 -0.47 -1.03 -6.75
N CYS A 121 -1.34 -0.07 -6.45
CA CYS A 121 -2.76 -0.16 -6.75
C CYS A 121 -3.36 1.23 -6.98
N PRO A 122 -4.21 1.43 -8.00
CA PRO A 122 -5.02 2.64 -8.11
C PRO A 122 -6.23 2.58 -7.16
N LEU A 123 -6.65 3.76 -6.71
CA LEU A 123 -7.97 3.97 -6.13
C LEU A 123 -9.02 3.82 -7.25
N GLY A 124 -10.16 3.22 -6.93
CA GLY A 124 -11.23 3.03 -7.89
C GLY A 124 -12.61 3.08 -7.25
N ILE A 125 -13.61 2.93 -8.10
CA ILE A 125 -15.03 2.91 -7.74
C ILE A 125 -15.56 1.51 -8.06
N ALA A 126 -16.20 0.88 -7.08
CA ALA A 126 -17.08 -0.25 -7.32
C ALA A 126 -18.53 0.21 -7.19
N TYR A 127 -19.39 -0.14 -8.13
CA TYR A 127 -20.82 0.16 -8.03
C TYR A 127 -21.72 -0.97 -8.54
N ARG A 128 -22.94 -1.03 -8.00
CA ARG A 128 -24.01 -1.95 -8.42
C ARG A 128 -24.77 -1.35 -9.62
N PRO A 129 -24.64 -1.90 -10.84
CA PRO A 129 -25.26 -1.33 -12.04
C PRO A 129 -26.79 -1.46 -12.05
N ASP A 130 -27.36 -2.37 -11.26
CA ASP A 130 -28.81 -2.48 -11.02
C ASP A 130 -29.37 -1.37 -10.13
N LYS A 131 -28.51 -0.67 -9.36
CA LYS A 131 -28.92 0.39 -8.42
C LYS A 131 -28.40 1.78 -8.75
N VAL A 132 -27.49 1.90 -9.71
CA VAL A 132 -26.84 3.17 -10.07
C VAL A 132 -27.00 3.43 -11.56
N SER A 133 -27.72 4.50 -11.89
CA SER A 133 -27.95 4.97 -13.25
C SER A 133 -27.90 6.51 -13.29
N PRO A 134 -27.23 7.14 -14.28
CA PRO A 134 -26.47 6.51 -15.36
C PRO A 134 -25.18 5.82 -14.87
N PRO A 135 -24.51 4.99 -15.71
CA PRO A 135 -23.18 4.46 -15.40
C PRO A 135 -22.19 5.57 -15.04
N LEU A 136 -21.32 5.29 -14.07
CA LEU A 136 -20.29 6.22 -13.63
C LEU A 136 -19.08 6.15 -14.58
N GLU A 137 -18.42 7.28 -14.82
CA GLU A 137 -17.17 7.34 -15.58
C GLU A 137 -16.10 8.23 -14.93
N HIS A 138 -16.52 9.16 -14.08
CA HIS A 138 -15.70 10.21 -13.50
C HIS A 138 -15.87 10.31 -11.98
N TRP A 139 -14.87 10.83 -11.28
CA TRP A 139 -14.98 11.12 -9.84
C TRP A 139 -16.14 12.07 -9.54
N LYS A 140 -16.29 13.11 -10.37
CA LYS A 140 -17.33 14.14 -10.20
C LYS A 140 -18.76 13.58 -10.27
N ASP A 141 -18.96 12.40 -10.87
CA ASP A 141 -20.28 11.79 -10.99
C ASP A 141 -20.87 11.43 -9.63
N LEU A 142 -20.02 11.01 -8.68
CA LEU A 142 -20.42 10.74 -7.29
C LEU A 142 -21.14 11.95 -6.66
N ARG A 143 -20.57 13.14 -6.84
CA ARG A 143 -21.15 14.39 -6.33
C ARG A 143 -22.29 14.90 -7.21
N ARG A 144 -22.12 14.90 -8.53
CA ARG A 144 -23.09 15.43 -9.49
C ARG A 144 -24.45 14.74 -9.36
N PHE A 145 -24.44 13.43 -9.11
CA PHE A 145 -25.65 12.63 -8.95
C PHE A 145 -26.09 12.51 -7.48
N GLY A 146 -25.42 13.18 -6.53
CA GLY A 146 -25.80 13.15 -5.12
C GLY A 146 -25.75 11.76 -4.50
N LEU A 147 -24.85 10.89 -4.99
CA LEU A 147 -24.82 9.48 -4.62
C LEU A 147 -24.18 9.30 -3.24
N GLN A 148 -24.76 8.41 -2.44
CA GLN A 148 -24.13 7.93 -1.22
C GLN A 148 -23.22 6.75 -1.55
N PHE A 149 -22.02 6.76 -0.96
CA PHE A 149 -21.02 5.72 -1.18
C PHE A 149 -20.16 5.49 0.07
N ARG A 150 -19.59 4.28 0.15
CA ARG A 150 -18.57 3.97 1.15
C ARG A 150 -17.26 4.64 0.76
N PRO A 151 -16.68 5.54 1.59
CA PRO A 151 -15.38 6.13 1.34
C PRO A 151 -14.24 5.11 1.52
N PRO A 152 -13.03 5.45 1.06
CA PRO A 152 -11.83 4.64 1.32
C PRO A 152 -11.64 4.41 2.82
N GLN A 153 -11.16 3.23 3.21
CA GLN A 153 -10.85 2.96 4.61
C GLN A 153 -9.60 3.72 5.09
N ASP A 154 -8.62 3.89 4.20
CA ASP A 154 -7.45 4.73 4.47
C ASP A 154 -7.88 6.20 4.62
N ALA A 155 -7.62 6.77 5.81
CA ALA A 155 -8.07 8.11 6.15
C ALA A 155 -7.48 9.20 5.25
N ILE A 156 -6.27 9.04 4.73
CA ILE A 156 -5.63 10.03 3.87
C ILE A 156 -6.21 9.95 2.45
N LEU A 157 -6.45 8.74 1.92
CA LEU A 157 -7.17 8.58 0.65
C LEU A 157 -8.59 9.15 0.73
N ALA A 158 -9.30 8.90 1.82
CA ALA A 158 -10.64 9.44 2.03
C ALA A 158 -10.63 10.98 2.14
N GLN A 159 -9.62 11.57 2.78
CA GLN A 159 -9.41 13.03 2.81
C GLN A 159 -9.13 13.59 1.41
N ALA A 160 -8.23 12.97 0.65
CA ALA A 160 -7.91 13.38 -0.71
C ALA A 160 -9.16 13.39 -1.61
N LEU A 161 -9.94 12.31 -1.55
CA LEU A 161 -11.20 12.18 -2.29
C LEU A 161 -12.22 13.22 -1.84
N TYR A 162 -12.37 13.44 -0.53
CA TYR A 162 -13.28 14.45 0.01
C TYR A 162 -12.94 15.85 -0.52
N LEU A 163 -11.66 16.22 -0.49
CA LEU A 163 -11.18 17.50 -1.01
C LEU A 163 -11.44 17.64 -2.51
N ALA A 164 -11.18 16.58 -3.28
CA ALA A 164 -11.42 16.59 -4.72
C ALA A 164 -12.90 16.75 -5.09
N LEU A 165 -13.81 16.15 -4.32
CA LEU A 165 -15.25 16.23 -4.58
C LEU A 165 -15.86 17.55 -4.08
N TYR A 166 -15.48 17.98 -2.87
CA TYR A 166 -16.19 19.02 -2.12
C TYR A 166 -15.41 20.34 -1.97
N GLY A 167 -14.12 20.38 -2.34
CA GLY A 167 -13.30 21.60 -2.34
C GLY A 167 -12.36 21.72 -1.15
N ARG A 168 -12.16 22.95 -0.65
CA ARG A 168 -11.08 23.29 0.30
C ARG A 168 -11.17 22.52 1.63
N PRO A 169 -10.03 22.28 2.31
CA PRO A 169 -10.01 21.63 3.61
C PRO A 169 -10.87 22.41 4.60
N LYS A 170 -11.75 21.69 5.29
CA LYS A 170 -12.34 22.21 6.53
C LYS A 170 -11.30 22.07 7.62
N GLU A 171 -11.27 22.99 8.59
CA GLU A 171 -10.51 22.80 9.84
C GLU A 171 -10.86 21.46 10.53
N THR A 172 -12.04 20.93 10.22
CA THR A 172 -12.59 19.66 10.70
C THR A 172 -12.50 18.52 9.69
N LEU A 173 -11.56 18.56 8.73
CA LEU A 173 -11.49 17.55 7.65
C LEU A 173 -11.34 16.12 8.20
N GLU A 174 -10.38 15.88 9.09
CA GLU A 174 -10.17 14.56 9.68
C GLU A 174 -11.41 14.03 10.42
N THR A 175 -12.05 14.89 11.24
CA THR A 175 -13.25 14.51 11.98
C THR A 175 -14.44 14.29 11.05
N THR A 176 -14.57 15.10 9.98
CA THR A 176 -15.59 14.93 8.94
C THR A 176 -15.44 13.58 8.24
N VAL A 177 -14.22 13.22 7.82
CA VAL A 177 -13.94 11.94 7.15
C VAL A 177 -14.20 10.75 8.08
N ARG A 178 -13.78 10.82 9.34
CA ARG A 178 -14.07 9.75 10.33
C ARG A 178 -15.58 9.55 10.52
N GLN A 179 -16.35 10.64 10.63
CA GLN A 179 -17.81 10.55 10.74
C GLN A 179 -18.45 9.98 9.46
N TRP A 180 -17.91 10.33 8.30
CA TRP A 180 -18.37 9.81 7.02
C TRP A 180 -18.14 8.30 6.90
N GLN A 181 -16.92 7.82 7.20
CA GLN A 181 -16.59 6.40 7.25
C GLN A 181 -17.50 5.64 8.22
N LYS A 182 -17.69 6.16 9.44
CA LYS A 182 -18.56 5.54 10.45
C LYS A 182 -20.00 5.38 9.95
N LYS A 183 -20.60 6.45 9.44
CA LYS A 183 -21.97 6.42 8.91
C LYS A 183 -22.11 5.45 7.73
N ALA A 184 -21.11 5.42 6.85
CA ALA A 184 -21.13 4.54 5.68
C ALA A 184 -20.97 3.05 6.04
N ALA A 185 -20.33 2.72 7.16
CA ALA A 185 -20.19 1.34 7.64
C ALA A 185 -21.50 0.76 8.18
N GLU A 186 -22.48 1.60 8.54
CA GLU A 186 -23.77 1.20 9.10
C GLU A 186 -24.83 0.91 8.01
N VAL A 187 -24.52 1.13 6.73
CA VAL A 187 -25.47 1.10 5.60
C VAL A 187 -24.96 0.24 4.44
N ASP A 188 -25.82 -0.61 3.85
CA ASP A 188 -25.52 -1.31 2.59
C ASP A 188 -25.62 -0.36 1.39
N LEU A 189 -24.54 0.38 1.13
CA LEU A 189 -24.48 1.33 0.01
C LEU A 189 -24.14 0.65 -1.32
N PRO A 190 -24.79 1.04 -2.43
CA PRO A 190 -24.56 0.45 -3.76
C PRO A 190 -23.26 0.87 -4.42
N ILE A 191 -22.43 1.68 -3.75
CA ILE A 191 -21.18 2.20 -4.25
C ILE A 191 -20.14 2.12 -3.13
N ALA A 192 -18.93 1.69 -3.47
CA ALA A 192 -17.76 1.74 -2.62
C ALA A 192 -16.59 2.33 -3.38
N VAL A 193 -15.79 3.15 -2.70
CA VAL A 193 -14.56 3.71 -3.24
C VAL A 193 -13.43 3.24 -2.34
N ASP A 194 -12.47 2.54 -2.90
CA ASP A 194 -11.25 2.12 -2.22
C ASP A 194 -10.19 1.72 -3.25
N GLU A 195 -9.04 1.25 -2.82
CA GLU A 195 -8.04 0.64 -3.70
C GLU A 195 -8.68 -0.54 -4.44
N ILE A 196 -8.42 -0.68 -5.76
CA ILE A 196 -9.02 -1.73 -6.59
C ILE A 196 -8.79 -3.12 -5.98
N SER A 197 -7.61 -3.36 -5.40
CA SER A 197 -7.26 -4.59 -4.70
C SER A 197 -8.19 -4.87 -3.51
N LEU A 198 -8.47 -3.85 -2.70
CA LEU A 198 -9.34 -3.97 -1.53
C LEU A 198 -10.80 -4.14 -1.94
N LEU A 199 -11.24 -3.49 -3.02
CA LEU A 199 -12.58 -3.68 -3.58
C LEU A 199 -12.75 -5.11 -4.11
N GLU A 200 -11.82 -5.62 -4.91
CA GLU A 200 -11.88 -7.00 -5.43
C GLU A 200 -11.92 -8.06 -4.32
N LEU A 201 -11.17 -7.84 -3.24
CA LEU A 201 -11.05 -8.81 -2.16
C LEU A 201 -12.11 -8.67 -1.07
N GLY A 202 -12.67 -7.47 -0.90
CA GLY A 202 -13.59 -7.15 0.20
C GLY A 202 -15.06 -7.09 -0.18
N LEU A 203 -15.40 -7.03 -1.48
CA LEU A 203 -16.79 -6.96 -1.92
C LEU A 203 -17.46 -8.33 -1.94
N SER A 204 -18.74 -8.34 -1.56
CA SER A 204 -19.57 -9.54 -1.60
C SER A 204 -19.68 -10.09 -3.03
N PRO A 205 -19.41 -11.38 -3.25
CA PRO A 205 -19.51 -12.01 -4.57
C PRO A 205 -20.96 -12.22 -5.02
N GLN A 206 -21.95 -12.05 -4.12
CA GLN A 206 -23.37 -12.19 -4.47
C GLN A 206 -23.92 -11.02 -5.28
N ALA A 207 -23.25 -9.86 -5.25
CA ALA A 207 -23.65 -8.68 -6.01
C ALA A 207 -22.80 -8.51 -7.27
N ALA A 208 -23.44 -8.09 -8.36
CA ALA A 208 -22.78 -7.87 -9.65
C ALA A 208 -22.05 -6.51 -9.69
N TRP A 209 -21.01 -6.36 -8.87
CA TRP A 209 -20.22 -5.13 -8.83
C TRP A 209 -19.49 -4.88 -10.16
N LYS A 210 -19.54 -3.63 -10.64
CA LYS A 210 -18.66 -3.14 -11.70
C LYS A 210 -17.57 -2.28 -11.09
N LEU A 211 -16.33 -2.56 -11.48
CA LEU A 211 -15.16 -1.75 -11.14
C LEU A 211 -14.94 -0.68 -12.19
N LEU A 212 -14.36 0.43 -11.75
CA LEU A 212 -14.05 1.58 -12.56
C LEU A 212 -12.81 2.28 -11.99
N VAL A 213 -11.84 2.55 -12.85
CA VAL A 213 -10.82 3.57 -12.61
C VAL A 213 -11.23 4.81 -13.41
N PRO A 214 -11.48 5.97 -12.78
CA PRO A 214 -12.00 7.14 -13.49
C PRO A 214 -11.08 7.66 -14.60
N LYS A 215 -11.69 8.12 -15.70
CA LYS A 215 -10.99 8.47 -16.97
C LYS A 215 -10.02 9.65 -16.85
N GLU A 216 -10.23 10.51 -15.86
CA GLU A 216 -9.39 11.67 -15.58
C GLU A 216 -8.11 11.32 -14.79
N GLY A 217 -7.94 10.08 -14.34
CA GLY A 217 -6.87 9.67 -13.44
C GLY A 217 -7.39 9.37 -12.02
N SER A 218 -6.50 8.90 -11.16
CA SER A 218 -6.85 8.45 -9.81
C SER A 218 -5.73 8.73 -8.79
N TRP A 219 -5.97 8.40 -7.54
CA TRP A 219 -4.90 8.25 -6.57
C TRP A 219 -4.25 6.87 -6.71
N ILE A 220 -2.95 6.79 -6.47
CA ILE A 220 -2.22 5.52 -6.41
C ILE A 220 -1.63 5.30 -5.02
N SER A 221 -1.56 4.04 -4.63
CA SER A 221 -0.80 3.57 -3.48
C SER A 221 0.38 2.73 -3.94
N LEU A 222 1.49 2.85 -3.23
CA LEU A 222 2.62 1.92 -3.31
C LEU A 222 2.71 1.11 -2.02
N TYR A 223 2.94 -0.19 -2.16
CA TYR A 223 3.16 -1.12 -1.07
C TYR A 223 4.63 -1.47 -0.97
N HIS A 224 5.17 -1.41 0.23
CA HIS A 224 6.59 -1.48 0.50
C HIS A 224 6.93 -2.48 1.60
N TRP A 225 8.12 -3.04 1.47
CA TRP A 225 8.87 -3.60 2.57
C TRP A 225 9.59 -2.48 3.32
N ALA A 226 9.53 -2.49 4.65
CA ALA A 226 10.32 -1.60 5.49
C ALA A 226 10.91 -2.38 6.67
N VAL A 227 12.17 -2.09 7.02
CA VAL A 227 12.84 -2.70 8.17
C VAL A 227 12.50 -1.90 9.44
N ALA A 228 12.06 -2.62 10.46
CA ALA A 228 11.67 -2.00 11.73
C ALA A 228 12.86 -1.35 12.43
N SER A 229 12.64 -0.20 13.09
CA SER A 229 13.69 0.49 13.85
C SER A 229 14.29 -0.36 14.96
N ASN A 230 13.46 -1.22 15.56
CA ASN A 230 13.83 -2.15 16.62
C ASN A 230 14.18 -3.56 16.10
N SER A 231 14.42 -3.74 14.79
CA SER A 231 14.80 -5.04 14.26
C SER A 231 16.11 -5.54 14.88
N PRO A 232 16.09 -6.73 15.52
CA PRO A 232 17.31 -7.36 16.03
C PRO A 232 18.18 -7.97 14.92
N ALA A 233 17.63 -8.22 13.72
CA ALA A 233 18.34 -8.84 12.60
C ALA A 233 18.15 -8.05 11.28
N PRO A 234 18.61 -6.79 11.19
CA PRO A 234 18.32 -5.91 10.06
C PRO A 234 18.94 -6.36 8.73
N GLU A 235 20.12 -7.00 8.76
CA GLU A 235 20.75 -7.57 7.55
C GLU A 235 19.93 -8.74 7.01
N THR A 236 19.51 -9.67 7.88
CA THR A 236 18.65 -10.80 7.49
C THR A 236 17.28 -10.33 6.99
N ALA A 237 16.70 -9.31 7.62
CA ALA A 237 15.47 -8.65 7.15
C ALA A 237 15.65 -8.06 5.74
N ALA A 238 16.80 -7.43 5.46
CA ALA A 238 17.08 -6.91 4.12
C ALA A 238 17.33 -8.02 3.08
N SER A 239 17.96 -9.13 3.47
CA SER A 239 18.07 -10.32 2.62
C SER A 239 16.69 -10.90 2.29
N PHE A 240 15.74 -10.89 3.23
CA PHE A 240 14.36 -11.22 2.94
C PHE A 240 13.76 -10.29 1.88
N VAL A 241 13.95 -8.98 1.98
CA VAL A 241 13.43 -8.03 0.98
C VAL A 241 14.03 -8.31 -0.40
N GLN A 242 15.33 -8.62 -0.50
CA GLN A 242 15.95 -9.02 -1.77
C GLN A 242 15.34 -10.30 -2.32
N ALA A 243 15.21 -11.32 -1.48
CA ALA A 243 14.63 -12.61 -1.84
C ALA A 243 13.17 -12.46 -2.33
N ALA A 244 12.34 -11.72 -1.59
CA ALA A 244 10.95 -11.46 -1.95
C ALA A 244 10.80 -10.61 -3.23
N SER A 245 11.83 -9.86 -3.61
CA SER A 245 11.86 -9.00 -4.81
C SER A 245 12.36 -9.72 -6.07
N GLU A 246 12.76 -11.00 -5.97
CA GLU A 246 13.06 -11.80 -7.15
C GLU A 246 11.81 -11.89 -8.06
N PRO A 247 11.94 -11.75 -9.39
CA PRO A 247 10.80 -11.56 -10.29
C PRO A 247 9.62 -12.54 -10.12
N LYS A 248 9.87 -13.85 -9.98
CA LYS A 248 8.79 -14.84 -9.82
C LYS A 248 8.11 -14.70 -8.46
N ARG A 249 8.89 -14.54 -7.39
CA ARG A 249 8.38 -14.38 -6.02
C ARG A 249 7.61 -13.07 -5.85
N ALA A 250 8.12 -11.97 -6.41
CA ALA A 250 7.46 -10.67 -6.42
C ALA A 250 6.14 -10.73 -7.18
N ALA A 251 6.11 -11.34 -8.36
CA ALA A 251 4.89 -11.51 -9.15
C ALA A 251 3.84 -12.34 -8.40
N ARG A 252 4.26 -13.42 -7.74
CA ARG A 252 3.38 -14.27 -6.94
C ARG A 252 2.79 -13.51 -5.75
N LEU A 253 3.63 -12.79 -4.99
CA LEU A 253 3.20 -11.99 -3.86
C LEU A 253 2.20 -10.90 -4.28
N ALA A 254 2.52 -10.15 -5.34
CA ALA A 254 1.65 -9.09 -5.84
C ALA A 254 0.32 -9.65 -6.35
N SER A 255 0.35 -10.74 -7.12
CA SER A 255 -0.85 -11.38 -7.67
C SER A 255 -1.80 -11.90 -6.59
N GLU A 256 -1.26 -12.51 -5.53
CA GLU A 256 -2.05 -12.96 -4.37
C GLU A 256 -2.82 -11.79 -3.72
N ASN A 257 -2.25 -10.59 -3.77
CA ASN A 257 -2.80 -9.40 -3.16
C ASN A 257 -3.56 -8.50 -4.13
N ARG A 258 -3.80 -8.96 -5.37
CA ARG A 258 -4.40 -8.14 -6.44
C ARG A 258 -3.68 -6.80 -6.61
N LEU A 259 -2.35 -6.82 -6.53
CA LEU A 259 -1.49 -5.66 -6.73
C LEU A 259 -0.78 -5.76 -8.08
N ALA A 260 -0.56 -4.61 -8.69
CA ALA A 260 0.29 -4.50 -9.86
C ALA A 260 1.77 -4.57 -9.41
N VAL A 261 2.61 -5.26 -10.17
CA VAL A 261 4.04 -5.37 -9.88
C VAL A 261 4.77 -4.07 -10.21
N VAL A 262 5.91 -3.87 -9.56
CA VAL A 262 6.73 -2.65 -9.69
C VAL A 262 7.95 -2.82 -10.62
N SER A 263 8.11 -3.99 -11.25
CA SER A 263 9.19 -4.24 -12.20
C SER A 263 8.67 -4.97 -13.46
N GLU A 264 9.29 -4.65 -14.60
CA GLU A 264 8.97 -5.30 -15.88
C GLU A 264 9.36 -6.78 -15.89
N GLU A 265 10.39 -7.16 -15.14
CA GLU A 265 10.79 -8.56 -15.01
C GLU A 265 9.75 -9.38 -14.24
N ALA A 266 9.22 -8.85 -13.13
CA ALA A 266 8.13 -9.52 -12.41
C ALA A 266 6.85 -9.59 -13.27
N ARG A 267 6.63 -8.60 -14.14
CA ARG A 267 5.44 -8.53 -15.01
C ARG A 267 5.26 -9.78 -15.86
N LYS A 268 6.37 -10.36 -16.32
CA LYS A 268 6.41 -11.58 -17.16
C LYS A 268 5.84 -12.81 -16.46
N TYR A 269 5.77 -12.81 -15.13
CA TYR A 269 5.30 -13.93 -14.31
C TYR A 269 3.90 -13.68 -13.70
N VAL A 270 3.29 -12.54 -13.97
CA VAL A 270 1.91 -12.24 -13.52
C VAL A 270 0.94 -13.08 -14.34
N PRO A 271 -0.06 -13.76 -13.73
CA PRO A 271 -1.09 -14.49 -14.46
C PRO A 271 -1.76 -13.61 -15.52
N LEU A 272 -2.01 -14.17 -16.72
CA LEU A 272 -2.50 -13.41 -17.87
C LEU A 272 -3.79 -12.64 -17.57
N THR A 273 -4.70 -13.23 -16.79
CA THR A 273 -5.96 -12.60 -16.39
C THR A 273 -5.75 -11.32 -15.60
N LEU A 274 -4.82 -11.32 -14.64
CA LEU A 274 -4.44 -10.12 -13.88
C LEU A 274 -3.60 -9.18 -14.74
N ALA A 275 -2.78 -9.72 -15.64
CA ALA A 275 -1.93 -8.91 -16.49
C ALA A 275 -2.72 -8.12 -17.54
N GLN A 276 -3.87 -8.61 -17.96
CA GLN A 276 -4.73 -7.92 -18.92
C GLN A 276 -5.86 -7.14 -18.23
N ASP A 277 -5.95 -7.16 -16.90
CA ASP A 277 -6.98 -6.42 -16.17
C ASP A 277 -6.68 -4.90 -16.21
N PRO A 278 -7.52 -4.09 -16.90
CA PRO A 278 -7.30 -2.66 -17.03
C PRO A 278 -7.59 -1.89 -15.73
N HIS A 279 -8.22 -2.49 -14.72
CA HIS A 279 -8.38 -1.84 -13.42
C HIS A 279 -7.12 -1.97 -12.58
N LEU A 280 -6.41 -3.10 -12.72
CA LEU A 280 -5.15 -3.34 -12.03
C LEU A 280 -3.96 -2.70 -12.75
N TYR A 281 -3.95 -2.77 -14.08
CA TYR A 281 -2.96 -2.13 -14.95
C TYR A 281 -3.66 -1.15 -15.92
N PRO A 282 -4.06 0.04 -15.44
CA PRO A 282 -4.67 1.06 -16.29
C PRO A 282 -3.81 1.42 -17.50
N PRO A 283 -4.43 1.79 -18.64
CA PRO A 283 -3.70 2.27 -19.79
C PRO A 283 -2.88 3.54 -19.42
N PRO A 284 -1.75 3.79 -20.11
CA PRO A 284 -0.90 4.96 -19.83
C PRO A 284 -1.66 6.29 -19.80
N THR A 285 -2.67 6.44 -20.67
CA THR A 285 -3.53 7.65 -20.72
C THR A 285 -4.27 7.96 -19.42
N ILE A 286 -4.46 6.97 -18.55
CA ILE A 286 -5.02 7.12 -17.20
C ILE A 286 -3.88 7.15 -16.18
N LEU A 287 -2.92 6.21 -16.28
CA LEU A 287 -1.83 6.07 -15.30
C LEU A 287 -0.97 7.33 -15.19
N ASP A 288 -0.68 8.01 -16.30
CA ASP A 288 0.12 9.25 -16.34
C ASP A 288 -0.58 10.43 -15.66
N ARG A 289 -1.90 10.31 -15.39
CA ARG A 289 -2.71 11.29 -14.67
C ARG A 289 -2.91 10.92 -13.20
N CYS A 290 -2.41 9.75 -12.78
CA CYS A 290 -2.53 9.33 -11.40
C CYS A 290 -1.54 10.08 -10.50
N VAL A 291 -1.95 10.31 -9.26
CA VAL A 291 -1.18 11.06 -8.26
C VAL A 291 -1.14 10.35 -6.92
N PHE A 292 -0.17 10.68 -6.07
CA PHE A 292 -0.21 10.22 -4.69
C PHE A 292 -1.16 11.07 -3.84
N ALA A 293 -1.85 10.43 -2.89
CA ALA A 293 -2.55 11.12 -1.82
C ALA A 293 -1.53 11.57 -0.77
N ARG A 294 -1.05 12.82 -0.90
CA ARG A 294 0.08 13.35 -0.13
C ARG A 294 -0.36 14.01 1.18
N PRO A 295 -0.11 13.41 2.36
CA PRO A 295 -0.48 14.00 3.64
C PRO A 295 0.24 15.33 3.91
N ASP A 296 1.44 15.52 3.34
CA ASP A 296 2.22 16.75 3.46
C ASP A 296 1.64 17.95 2.70
N LEU A 297 0.63 17.73 1.85
CA LEU A 297 -0.08 18.78 1.11
C LEU A 297 -1.52 19.01 1.61
N MET A 298 -1.95 18.30 2.67
CA MET A 298 -3.33 18.32 3.18
C MET A 298 -3.51 19.12 4.48
N GLY A 299 -2.44 19.76 4.97
CA GLY A 299 -2.42 20.61 6.17
C GLY A 299 -2.37 22.09 5.85
#